data_AF-A0A164BN38-F1
#
_entry.id   AF-A0A164BN38-F1
#
_cell.length_a   1.000
_cell.length_b   1.000
_cell.length_c   1.000
_cell.angle_alpha   90.00
_cell.angle_beta   90.00
_cell.angle_gamma   90.00
#
_symmetry.space_group_name_H-M   'P 1'
#
loop_
_entity.id
_entity.type
_entity.pdbx_description
1 polymer ?
#
loop_
_entity_poly.entity_id
_entity_poly.type
_entity_poly.pdbx_seq_one_letter_code
_entity_poly.pdbx_strand_id
1 'polypeptide(L)'
;MRTDFTDQVAIVTGAGRGLGRLYALELARRGAAVLVNDLGATRHRHFARVFVGLGQGWSAGADCDPTAEDIAAHWSEVSATEPFTVPGSIFEEVFSVCARLGVTT
;
A
#
# COMPACT_ATOMS: atom_id res chain seq x y z
N MET A 1 14.87 31.05 -7.11
CA MET A 1 15.18 30.33 -5.86
C MET A 1 15.39 28.86 -6.20
N ARG A 2 16.53 28.29 -5.85
CA ARG A 2 16.87 26.89 -6.16
C ARG A 2 16.67 26.07 -4.90
N THR A 3 15.63 25.24 -4.88
CA THR A 3 15.35 24.33 -3.77
C THR A 3 16.41 23.22 -3.75
N ASP A 4 17.03 23.01 -2.60
CA ASP A 4 17.97 21.91 -2.32
C ASP A 4 17.21 20.77 -1.63
N PHE A 5 17.49 19.53 -2.03
CA PHE A 5 16.87 18.32 -1.49
C PHE A 5 17.89 17.31 -0.96
N THR A 6 19.11 17.76 -0.68
CA THR A 6 20.11 16.93 0.01
C THR A 6 19.52 16.36 1.31
N ASP A 7 19.82 15.08 1.58
CA ASP A 7 19.30 14.29 2.71
C ASP A 7 17.78 14.08 2.73
N GLN A 8 17.08 14.35 1.63
CA GLN A 8 15.65 14.06 1.47
C GLN A 8 15.44 12.82 0.61
N VAL A 9 14.35 12.08 0.89
CA VAL A 9 13.89 10.95 0.08
C VAL A 9 12.61 11.35 -0.65
N ALA A 10 12.54 11.09 -1.96
CA ALA A 10 11.35 11.34 -2.76
C ALA A 10 10.89 10.07 -3.47
N ILE A 11 9.60 9.74 -3.33
CA ILE A 11 8.96 8.65 -4.09
C ILE A 11 8.25 9.27 -5.29
N VAL A 12 8.55 8.80 -6.49
CA VAL A 12 7.90 9.25 -7.72
C VAL A 12 7.25 8.06 -8.42
N THR A 13 5.92 8.08 -8.51
CA THR A 13 5.13 7.07 -9.20
C THR A 13 5.04 7.39 -10.70
N GLY A 14 5.06 6.37 -11.56
CA GLY A 14 4.98 6.58 -13.02
C GLY A 14 6.22 7.29 -13.62
N ALA A 15 7.40 7.16 -13.00
CA ALA A 15 8.62 7.87 -13.39
C ALA A 15 9.50 7.17 -14.44
N GLY A 16 8.99 6.13 -15.08
CA GLY A 16 9.64 5.39 -16.15
C GLY A 16 9.75 6.16 -17.47
N ARG A 17 8.82 7.09 -17.70
CA ARG A 17 8.76 7.92 -18.91
C ARG A 17 8.06 9.25 -18.65
N GLY A 18 8.04 10.12 -19.67
CA GLY A 18 7.29 11.37 -19.64
C GLY A 18 7.67 12.28 -18.48
N LEU A 19 6.67 12.98 -17.93
CA LEU A 19 6.87 13.98 -16.88
C LEU A 19 7.39 13.39 -15.56
N GLY A 20 6.92 12.19 -15.17
CA GLY A 20 7.38 11.52 -13.96
C GLY A 20 8.89 11.29 -13.97
N ARG A 21 9.45 10.89 -15.12
CA ARG A 21 10.91 10.74 -15.30
C ARG A 21 11.64 12.07 -15.16
N LEU A 22 11.10 13.14 -15.74
CA LEU A 22 11.71 14.48 -15.66
C LEU A 22 11.72 15.00 -14.21
N TYR A 23 10.65 14.77 -13.46
CA TYR A 23 10.59 15.13 -12.04
C TYR A 23 11.54 14.30 -11.19
N ALA A 24 11.60 12.98 -11.39
CA ALA A 24 12.53 12.12 -10.67
C ALA A 24 14.00 12.54 -10.90
N LEU A 25 14.36 12.83 -12.16
CA LEU A 25 15.71 13.29 -12.49
C LEU A 25 16.02 14.67 -11.91
N GLU A 26 15.07 15.60 -11.96
CA GLU A 26 15.29 16.95 -11.42
C GLU A 26 15.39 16.96 -9.89
N LEU A 27 14.63 16.11 -9.20
CA LEU A 27 14.74 15.91 -7.75
C LEU A 27 16.09 15.30 -7.38
N ALA A 28 16.54 14.27 -8.11
CA ALA A 28 17.86 13.66 -7.91
C ALA A 28 19.00 14.65 -8.18
N ARG A 29 18.90 15.45 -9.25
CA ARG A 29 19.88 16.50 -9.60
C ARG A 29 20.01 17.56 -8.50
N ARG A 30 18.95 17.74 -7.70
CA ARG A 30 18.91 18.67 -6.57
C ARG A 30 19.26 18.03 -5.22
N GLY A 31 19.68 16.76 -5.20
CA GLY A 31 20.24 16.10 -4.01
C GLY A 31 19.34 15.06 -3.34
N ALA A 32 18.11 14.86 -3.83
CA ALA A 32 17.20 13.86 -3.23
C ALA A 32 17.65 12.42 -3.58
N ALA A 33 17.51 11.51 -2.62
CA ALA A 33 17.45 10.07 -2.90
C ALA A 33 16.07 9.73 -3.47
N VAL A 34 16.00 9.32 -4.73
CA VAL A 34 14.71 9.12 -5.42
C VAL A 34 14.38 7.65 -5.60
N LEU A 35 13.25 7.23 -5.05
CA LEU A 35 12.66 5.92 -5.29
C LEU A 35 11.63 6.04 -6.43
N VAL A 36 11.85 5.26 -7.49
CA VAL A 36 10.94 5.20 -8.63
C VAL A 36 10.07 3.96 -8.51
N ASN A 37 8.76 4.15 -8.50
CA ASN A 37 7.78 3.07 -8.64
C ASN A 37 7.01 3.25 -9.95
N ASP A 38 7.28 2.42 -10.93
CA ASP A 38 6.62 2.51 -12.23
C ASP A 38 6.31 1.10 -12.75
N LEU A 39 5.01 0.83 -12.96
CA LEU A 39 4.49 -0.45 -13.41
C LEU A 39 4.78 -0.74 -14.90
N GLY A 40 5.26 0.26 -15.65
CA GLY A 40 5.59 0.22 -17.08
C GLY A 40 7.05 0.55 -17.43
N ALA A 41 7.95 0.64 -16.44
CA ALA A 41 9.38 0.97 -16.59
C ALA A 41 10.27 -0.27 -16.49
N THR A 42 10.01 -1.27 -17.33
CA THR A 42 11.06 -2.25 -17.61
C THR A 42 12.20 -1.50 -18.30
N ARG A 43 13.34 -1.26 -17.62
CA ARG A 43 14.75 -1.40 -18.10
C ARG A 43 15.85 -1.17 -17.02
N HIS A 44 15.58 -0.67 -15.80
CA HIS A 44 16.62 -0.56 -14.73
C HIS A 44 16.19 -1.13 -13.35
N ARG A 45 16.12 -2.47 -13.32
CA ARG A 45 16.36 -3.46 -12.23
C ARG A 45 16.43 -3.02 -10.75
N HIS A 46 15.43 -2.33 -10.21
CA HIS A 46 15.12 -2.41 -8.78
C HIS A 46 13.91 -3.33 -8.58
N PHE A 47 14.12 -4.40 -7.81
CA PHE A 47 13.09 -5.37 -7.48
C PHE A 47 12.75 -5.21 -6.00
N ALA A 48 11.55 -4.74 -5.70
CA ALA A 48 10.99 -4.77 -4.35
C ALA A 48 9.90 -5.84 -4.32
N ARG A 49 9.87 -6.65 -3.26
CA ARG A 49 8.72 -7.50 -2.99
C ARG A 49 7.60 -6.58 -2.50
N VAL A 50 6.61 -6.37 -3.35
CA VAL A 50 5.30 -5.86 -2.92
C VAL A 50 4.50 -7.05 -2.41
N PHE A 51 3.86 -6.89 -1.26
CA PHE A 51 2.93 -7.87 -0.74
C PHE A 51 1.65 -7.16 -0.30
N VAL A 52 0.56 -7.92 -0.29
CA VAL A 52 -0.71 -7.47 0.28
C VAL A 52 -0.78 -8.01 1.70
N GLY A 53 -1.01 -7.13 2.67
CA GLY A 53 -1.22 -7.48 4.07
C GLY A 53 -2.70 -7.50 4.42
N LEU A 54 -3.14 -8.49 5.17
CA LEU A 54 -4.49 -8.60 5.70
C LEU A 54 -4.48 -8.18 7.18
N GLY A 55 -4.97 -6.96 7.44
CA GLY A 55 -5.29 -6.51 8.80
C GLY A 55 -6.48 -7.30 9.38
N GLN A 56 -6.67 -7.21 10.70
CA GLN A 56 -7.87 -7.76 11.33
C GLN A 56 -9.13 -7.02 10.89
N GLY A 57 -9.05 -5.68 10.85
CA GLY A 57 -10.18 -4.82 10.52
C GLY A 57 -11.31 -4.94 11.54
N TRP A 58 -12.44 -4.34 11.18
CA TRP A 58 -13.69 -4.51 11.88
C TRP A 58 -14.65 -5.31 10.99
N SER A 59 -15.41 -6.23 11.60
CA SER A 59 -16.47 -6.96 10.93
C SER A 59 -17.73 -6.87 11.77
N ALA A 60 -18.84 -6.47 11.15
CA ALA A 60 -20.15 -6.63 11.74
C ALA A 60 -20.50 -8.14 11.81
N GLY A 61 -21.32 -8.52 12.79
CA GLY A 61 -21.83 -9.89 12.88
C GLY A 61 -22.66 -10.25 11.64
N ALA A 62 -22.76 -11.55 11.32
CA ALA A 62 -23.36 -12.04 10.07
C ALA A 62 -24.83 -11.58 9.84
N ASP A 63 -25.55 -11.27 10.91
CA ASP A 63 -26.95 -10.82 10.88
C ASP A 63 -27.11 -9.29 11.01
N CYS A 64 -26.01 -8.54 10.91
CA CYS A 64 -25.99 -7.09 11.07
C CYS A 64 -25.82 -6.40 9.70
N ASP A 65 -26.61 -5.35 9.47
CA ASP A 65 -26.43 -4.43 8.34
C ASP A 65 -25.76 -3.15 8.86
N PRO A 66 -24.41 -3.04 8.79
CA PRO A 66 -23.69 -1.93 9.40
C PRO A 66 -23.94 -0.61 8.69
N THR A 67 -24.16 0.44 9.47
CA THR A 67 -24.30 1.81 8.96
C THR A 67 -22.95 2.50 8.78
N ALA A 68 -22.94 3.66 8.11
CA ALA A 68 -21.75 4.48 7.99
C ALA A 68 -21.28 4.99 9.37
N GLU A 69 -22.22 5.28 10.27
CA GLU A 69 -21.96 5.65 11.66
C GLU A 69 -21.30 4.51 12.44
N ASP A 70 -21.71 3.26 12.20
CA ASP A 70 -21.06 2.10 12.82
C ASP A 70 -19.61 1.97 12.33
N ILE A 71 -19.35 2.12 11.03
CA ILE A 71 -17.98 2.12 10.48
C ILE A 71 -17.14 3.24 11.11
N ALA A 72 -17.70 4.44 11.21
CA ALA A 72 -17.00 5.58 11.80
C ALA A 72 -16.68 5.37 13.28
N ALA A 73 -17.59 4.74 14.03
CA ALA A 73 -17.36 4.40 15.44
C ALA A 73 -16.21 3.38 15.63
N HIS A 74 -15.95 2.54 14.63
CA HIS A 74 -14.89 1.54 14.63
C HIS A 74 -13.69 1.93 13.76
N TRP A 75 -13.54 3.22 13.42
CA TRP A 75 -12.51 3.69 12.50
C TRP A 75 -11.09 3.30 12.92
N SER A 76 -10.81 3.23 14.22
CA SER A 76 -9.50 2.79 14.72
C SER A 76 -9.17 1.35 14.34
N GLU A 77 -10.17 0.46 14.27
CA GLU A 77 -10.01 -0.94 13.86
C GLU A 77 -9.93 -1.06 12.34
N VAL A 78 -10.79 -0.32 11.62
CA VAL A 78 -10.83 -0.30 10.15
C VAL A 78 -9.54 0.25 9.55
N SER A 79 -8.97 1.30 10.15
CA SER A 79 -7.76 1.97 9.68
C SER A 79 -6.47 1.42 10.28
N ALA A 80 -6.56 0.41 11.17
CA ALA A 80 -5.39 -0.21 11.77
C ALA A 80 -4.47 -0.81 10.71
N THR A 81 -3.24 -0.31 10.64
CA THR A 81 -2.22 -0.86 9.74
C THR A 81 -1.47 -2.04 10.35
N GLU A 82 -1.63 -2.27 11.65
CA GLU A 82 -1.01 -3.37 12.40
C GLU A 82 -1.95 -3.89 13.51
N PRO A 83 -1.89 -5.19 13.87
CA PRO A 83 -1.11 -6.24 13.21
C PRO A 83 -1.73 -6.68 11.87
N PHE A 84 -0.89 -7.09 10.93
CA PHE A 84 -1.32 -7.68 9.65
C PHE A 84 -0.59 -9.00 9.37
N THR A 85 -1.24 -9.88 8.61
CA THR A 85 -0.62 -11.10 8.07
C THR A 85 -0.34 -10.91 6.59
N VAL A 86 0.75 -11.48 6.09
CA VAL A 86 1.04 -11.54 4.65
C VAL A 86 0.76 -12.96 4.16
N PRO A 87 -0.35 -13.22 3.45
CA PRO A 87 -0.67 -14.55 2.96
C PRO A 87 0.38 -15.03 1.95
N GLY A 88 0.76 -16.29 2.04
CA GLY A 88 1.61 -16.97 1.06
C GLY A 88 0.87 -17.37 -0.22
N SER A 89 -0.48 -17.42 -0.20
CA SER A 89 -1.31 -17.70 -1.37
C SER A 89 -2.73 -17.13 -1.24
N ILE A 90 -3.47 -17.08 -2.36
CA ILE A 90 -4.89 -16.68 -2.36
C ILE A 90 -5.76 -17.67 -1.57
N PHE A 91 -5.40 -18.95 -1.52
CA PHE A 91 -6.12 -19.93 -0.69
C PHE A 91 -5.96 -19.60 0.78
N GLU A 92 -4.74 -19.28 1.22
CA GLU A 92 -4.47 -18.87 2.60
C GLU A 92 -5.22 -17.59 2.98
N GLU A 93 -5.26 -16.62 2.07
CA GLU A 93 -6.05 -15.40 2.22
C GLU A 93 -7.55 -15.71 2.39
N VAL A 94 -8.13 -16.45 1.45
CA VAL A 94 -9.56 -16.79 1.47
C VAL A 94 -9.91 -17.61 2.71
N PHE A 95 -9.15 -18.66 3.03
CA PHE A 95 -9.40 -19.46 4.23
C PHE A 95 -9.23 -18.64 5.51
N SER A 96 -8.26 -17.73 5.58
CA SER A 96 -8.11 -16.85 6.73
C SER A 96 -9.30 -15.92 6.90
N VAL A 97 -9.86 -15.40 5.81
CA VAL A 97 -11.06 -14.55 5.85
C VAL A 97 -12.29 -15.38 6.21
N CYS A 98 -12.49 -16.52 5.57
CA CYS A 98 -13.60 -17.44 5.86
C CYS A 98 -13.60 -17.89 7.33
N ALA A 99 -12.45 -18.23 7.89
CA ALA A 99 -12.32 -18.59 9.30
C ALA A 99 -12.70 -17.42 10.24
N ARG A 100 -12.31 -16.18 9.90
CA ARG A 100 -12.69 -14.98 10.68
C ARG A 100 -14.18 -14.69 10.61
N LEU A 101 -14.79 -14.93 9.45
CA LEU A 101 -16.22 -14.73 9.22
C LEU A 101 -17.08 -15.92 9.68
N GLY A 102 -16.48 -16.98 10.23
CA GLY A 102 -17.20 -18.19 10.63
C GLY A 102 -17.80 -18.97 9.46
N VAL A 103 -17.30 -18.76 8.24
CA VAL A 103 -17.74 -19.45 7.03
C VAL A 103 -16.93 -20.74 6.89
N THR A 104 -17.54 -21.89 7.16
CA THR A 104 -16.93 -23.20 6.90
C THR A 104 -16.94 -23.47 5.40
N THR A 105 -15.77 -23.74 4.81
CA THR A 105 -15.61 -24.19 3.42
C THR A 105 -15.40 -25.69 3.36
#